data_AF-A0A7S1Y7G6-F1
#
_entry.id   AF-A0A7S1Y7G6-F1
#
_cell.length_a   1.000
_cell.length_b   1.000
_cell.length_c   1.000
_cell.angle_alpha   90.00
_cell.angle_beta   90.00
_cell.angle_gamma   90.00
#
_symmetry.space_group_name_H-M   'P 1'
#
loop_
_entity.id
_entity.type
_entity.pdbx_description
1 polymer ?
#
loop_
_entity_poly.entity_id
_entity_poly.type
_entity_poly.pdbx_seq_one_letter_code
_entity_poly.pdbx_strand_id
1 'polypeptide(L)'
;MINQDMRLFLRISYLLAMASAMPMQVNVNQRATECLYEKVDAGEAVTMSVFLLSGSELKATVYIEGPIAPPGVNSGLELQTSINEYNTGQRFGQVVKEQFVVDMEHLQATPEAEEIKDDDDAFKYDDDDDDDDATEKSEQDLEKARKRMEEKRRRAQIARQKAREMRRKREQQRKERAAKIREEGEPVQKTITAKTDGWYRACIMGSWFQIAAELEMRKASDLGGIDGETGHVFTYEKQLFQLEEQLLDEDSASDEEGIDEKDFEKTREMLRRLRRLLSDIQSKQMQERHRLLVHKTTNEHSHARMVMGSLFQTVLFIAVTAFQVYTIRKWFSGSQLLAR
;
A
#
# COMPACT_ATOMS: atom_id res chain seq x y z
N MET A 1 -48.99 -17.63 14.02
CA MET A 1 -47.92 -17.87 15.02
C MET A 1 -46.65 -18.51 14.44
N ILE A 2 -46.51 -18.70 13.11
CA ILE A 2 -45.32 -19.33 12.50
C ILE A 2 -44.18 -18.32 12.18
N ASN A 3 -44.48 -17.02 12.17
CA ASN A 3 -43.52 -15.99 11.71
C ASN A 3 -42.46 -15.57 12.75
N GLN A 4 -42.66 -15.82 14.04
CA GLN A 4 -41.73 -15.31 15.06
C GLN A 4 -40.49 -16.20 15.20
N ASP A 5 -40.66 -17.52 15.12
CA ASP A 5 -39.55 -18.48 15.15
C ASP A 5 -38.69 -18.38 13.89
N MET A 6 -39.29 -18.16 12.71
CA MET A 6 -38.54 -18.00 11.46
C MET A 6 -37.67 -16.73 11.45
N ARG A 7 -38.16 -15.62 12.03
CA ARG A 7 -37.39 -14.38 12.21
C ARG A 7 -36.25 -14.56 13.22
N LEU A 8 -36.44 -15.37 14.27
CA LEU A 8 -35.39 -15.67 15.24
C LEU A 8 -34.27 -16.53 14.63
N PHE A 9 -34.63 -17.55 13.83
CA PHE A 9 -33.67 -18.37 13.09
C PHE A 9 -32.87 -17.55 12.08
N LEU A 10 -33.51 -16.61 11.36
CA LEU A 10 -32.81 -15.71 10.43
C LEU A 10 -31.78 -14.84 11.16
N ARG A 11 -32.14 -14.28 12.32
CA ARG A 11 -31.23 -13.46 13.14
C ARG A 11 -30.05 -14.26 13.72
N ILE A 12 -30.29 -15.50 14.16
CA ILE A 12 -29.21 -16.38 14.68
C ILE A 12 -28.28 -16.82 13.54
N SER A 13 -28.83 -17.14 12.36
CA SER A 13 -28.03 -17.47 11.19
C SER A 13 -27.15 -16.30 10.74
N TYR A 14 -27.66 -15.07 10.86
CA TYR A 14 -26.91 -13.84 10.57
C TYR A 14 -25.76 -13.59 11.56
N LEU A 15 -25.96 -13.85 12.85
CA LEU A 15 -24.90 -13.74 13.85
C LEU A 15 -23.76 -14.75 13.59
N LEU A 16 -24.07 -15.94 13.05
CA LEU A 16 -23.04 -16.88 12.62
C LEU A 16 -22.27 -16.40 11.38
N ALA A 17 -22.92 -15.71 10.45
CA ALA A 17 -22.26 -15.18 9.25
C ALA A 17 -21.22 -14.08 9.56
N MET A 18 -21.35 -13.38 10.69
CA MET A 18 -20.36 -12.39 11.14
C MET A 18 -19.01 -13.01 11.51
N ALA A 19 -18.97 -14.29 11.88
CA ALA A 19 -17.71 -14.96 12.26
C ALA A 19 -16.80 -15.29 11.05
N SER A 20 -17.35 -15.31 9.83
CA SER A 20 -16.61 -15.62 8.60
C SER A 20 -15.90 -14.43 7.94
N ALA A 21 -16.09 -13.21 8.44
CA ALA A 21 -15.57 -12.00 7.80
C ALA A 21 -14.17 -11.57 8.30
N MET A 22 -13.48 -12.39 9.12
CA MET A 22 -12.13 -12.04 9.57
C MET A 22 -11.10 -12.39 8.49
N PRO A 23 -10.22 -11.46 8.09
CA PRO A 23 -9.13 -11.77 7.18
C PRO A 23 -8.24 -12.85 7.81
N MET A 24 -7.81 -13.82 7.01
CA MET A 24 -6.94 -14.88 7.50
C MET A 24 -5.52 -14.31 7.66
N GLN A 25 -5.02 -14.35 8.90
CA GLN A 25 -3.63 -14.00 9.20
C GLN A 25 -2.73 -15.21 8.96
N VAL A 26 -1.71 -15.03 8.13
CA VAL A 26 -0.79 -16.08 7.72
C VAL A 26 0.65 -15.67 8.05
N ASN A 27 1.37 -16.54 8.74
CA ASN A 27 2.80 -16.39 8.98
C ASN A 27 3.57 -17.14 7.90
N VAL A 28 4.25 -16.40 7.03
CA VAL A 28 5.03 -16.94 5.92
C VAL A 28 6.50 -16.95 6.31
N ASN A 29 7.08 -18.15 6.42
CA ASN A 29 8.50 -18.32 6.73
C ASN A 29 9.41 -17.79 5.59
N GLN A 30 10.71 -17.65 5.87
CA GLN A 30 11.69 -17.18 4.90
C GLN A 30 11.68 -18.05 3.64
N ARG A 31 11.47 -17.42 2.47
CA ARG A 31 11.34 -18.09 1.16
C ARG A 31 10.26 -19.18 1.10
N ALA A 32 9.37 -19.24 2.08
CA ALA A 32 8.22 -20.11 2.05
C ALA A 32 7.10 -19.46 1.23
N THR A 33 6.16 -20.28 0.79
CA THR A 33 4.95 -19.84 0.11
C THR A 33 3.77 -20.40 0.86
N GLU A 34 2.81 -19.54 1.16
CA GLU A 34 1.53 -19.92 1.75
C GLU A 34 0.42 -19.57 0.77
N CYS A 35 -0.58 -20.45 0.63
CA CYS A 35 -1.63 -20.30 -0.37
C CYS A 35 -3.02 -20.50 0.21
N LEU A 36 -3.97 -19.68 -0.24
CA LEU A 36 -5.41 -19.91 -0.11
C LEU A 36 -5.94 -20.56 -1.38
N TYR A 37 -6.93 -21.44 -1.21
CA TYR A 37 -7.56 -22.19 -2.29
C TYR A 37 -9.05 -21.93 -2.27
N GLU A 38 -9.63 -21.59 -3.41
CA GLU A 38 -11.06 -21.33 -3.53
C GLU A 38 -11.58 -21.90 -4.85
N LYS A 39 -12.81 -22.41 -4.81
CA LYS A 39 -13.51 -22.89 -6.00
C LYS A 39 -14.23 -21.72 -6.67
N VAL A 40 -13.99 -21.55 -7.97
CA VAL A 40 -14.44 -20.39 -8.75
C VAL A 40 -15.12 -20.88 -10.03
N ASP A 41 -16.23 -20.25 -10.38
CA ASP A 41 -16.99 -20.59 -11.58
C ASP A 41 -16.45 -19.85 -12.83
N ALA A 42 -16.73 -20.39 -14.02
CA ALA A 42 -16.30 -19.77 -15.27
C ALA A 42 -16.97 -18.39 -15.48
N GLY A 43 -16.17 -17.38 -15.82
CA GLY A 43 -16.61 -16.00 -15.97
C GLY A 43 -16.72 -15.21 -14.66
N GLU A 44 -16.49 -15.84 -13.51
CA GLU A 44 -16.58 -15.20 -12.21
C GLU A 44 -15.37 -14.30 -11.93
N ALA A 45 -15.62 -13.12 -11.34
CA ALA A 45 -14.55 -12.24 -10.89
C ALA A 45 -14.15 -12.57 -9.44
N VAL A 46 -12.84 -12.66 -9.23
CA VAL A 46 -12.23 -12.97 -7.93
C VAL A 46 -11.23 -11.88 -7.59
N THR A 47 -11.35 -11.33 -6.39
CA THR A 47 -10.42 -10.33 -5.86
C THR A 47 -9.57 -10.95 -4.76
N MET A 48 -8.26 -10.89 -4.94
CA MET A 48 -7.29 -11.19 -3.89
C MET A 48 -6.89 -9.88 -3.21
N SER A 49 -6.87 -9.89 -1.88
CA SER A 49 -6.57 -8.79 -0.97
C SER A 49 -5.40 -9.21 -0.08
N VAL A 50 -4.33 -8.42 -0.06
CA VAL A 50 -3.13 -8.70 0.73
C VAL A 50 -2.70 -7.49 1.54
N PHE A 51 -2.53 -7.67 2.84
CA PHE A 51 -1.99 -6.65 3.73
C PHE A 51 -0.83 -7.22 4.56
N LEU A 52 0.34 -6.56 4.57
CA LEU A 52 1.49 -7.04 5.33
C LEU A 52 1.42 -6.48 6.76
N LEU A 53 1.28 -7.37 7.73
CA LEU A 53 1.17 -7.02 9.14
C LEU A 53 2.54 -6.81 9.78
N SER A 54 3.50 -7.70 9.50
CA SER A 54 4.83 -7.61 10.07
C SER A 54 5.87 -8.29 9.19
N GLY A 55 7.13 -7.96 9.40
CA GLY A 55 8.25 -8.54 8.66
C GLY A 55 9.38 -7.52 8.54
N SER A 56 10.62 -8.00 8.62
CA SER A 56 11.78 -7.10 8.59
C SER A 56 11.97 -6.37 7.26
N GLU A 57 11.40 -6.91 6.19
CA GLU A 57 11.05 -6.20 4.97
C GLU A 57 9.54 -6.35 4.80
N LEU A 58 8.80 -5.24 4.75
CA LEU A 58 7.36 -5.27 4.45
C LEU A 58 7.17 -5.44 2.94
N LYS A 59 7.73 -6.55 2.43
CA LYS A 59 7.80 -6.88 1.01
C LYS A 59 7.50 -8.34 0.77
N ALA A 60 6.57 -8.59 -0.13
CA ALA A 60 6.16 -9.94 -0.51
C ALA A 60 5.89 -10.03 -2.01
N THR A 61 6.08 -11.21 -2.57
CA THR A 61 5.60 -11.51 -3.93
C THR A 61 4.29 -12.24 -3.81
N VAL A 62 3.26 -11.73 -4.47
CA VAL A 62 1.93 -12.33 -4.45
C VAL A 62 1.58 -12.76 -5.86
N TYR A 63 0.94 -13.91 -5.99
CA TYR A 63 0.40 -14.36 -7.26
C TYR A 63 -0.92 -15.08 -7.07
N ILE A 64 -1.80 -14.92 -8.05
CA ILE A 64 -3.04 -15.67 -8.16
C ILE A 64 -2.99 -16.50 -9.45
N GLU A 65 -3.27 -17.80 -9.33
CA GLU A 65 -3.29 -18.68 -10.50
C GLU A 65 -4.34 -19.78 -10.41
N GLY A 66 -4.79 -20.25 -11.56
CA GLY A 66 -5.69 -21.39 -11.70
C GLY A 66 -6.20 -21.55 -13.14
N PRO A 67 -7.01 -22.59 -13.41
CA PRO A 67 -7.41 -23.63 -12.48
C PRO A 67 -6.27 -24.60 -12.12
N ILE A 68 -6.13 -24.93 -10.84
CA ILE A 68 -5.17 -25.93 -10.34
C ILE A 68 -5.79 -27.31 -10.12
N ALA A 69 -7.12 -27.39 -10.11
CA ALA A 69 -7.87 -28.63 -10.01
C ALA A 69 -9.24 -28.45 -10.70
N PRO A 70 -9.81 -29.52 -11.26
CA PRO A 70 -11.12 -29.47 -11.89
C PRO A 70 -12.24 -29.20 -10.87
N PRO A 71 -13.39 -28.64 -11.30
CA PRO A 71 -14.50 -28.26 -10.42
C PRO A 71 -15.18 -29.43 -9.70
N GLY A 72 -14.98 -30.68 -10.17
CA GLY A 72 -15.54 -31.88 -9.55
C GLY A 72 -14.84 -32.32 -8.26
N VAL A 73 -13.67 -31.75 -7.95
CA VAL A 73 -12.91 -32.08 -6.75
C VAL A 73 -13.57 -31.44 -5.53
N ASN A 74 -14.03 -32.29 -4.60
CA ASN A 74 -14.69 -31.85 -3.36
C ASN A 74 -14.00 -32.36 -2.09
N SER A 75 -12.95 -33.18 -2.22
CA SER A 75 -12.17 -33.71 -1.09
C SER A 75 -10.80 -33.04 -1.00
N GLY A 76 -10.35 -32.73 0.22
CA GLY A 76 -9.03 -32.16 0.45
C GLY A 76 -7.88 -33.05 -0.05
N LEU A 77 -8.05 -34.37 -0.01
CA LEU A 77 -7.04 -35.32 -0.52
C LEU A 77 -6.94 -35.28 -2.05
N GLU A 78 -8.08 -35.20 -2.74
CA GLU A 78 -8.13 -35.05 -4.20
C GLU A 78 -7.59 -33.70 -4.66
N LEU A 79 -7.87 -32.63 -3.89
CA LEU A 79 -7.31 -31.31 -4.12
C LEU A 79 -5.79 -31.33 -3.97
N GLN A 80 -5.27 -31.94 -2.91
CA GLN A 80 -3.82 -32.09 -2.72
C GLN A 80 -3.16 -32.88 -3.86
N THR A 81 -3.83 -33.92 -4.37
CA THR A 81 -3.36 -34.71 -5.51
C THR A 81 -3.30 -33.85 -6.77
N SER A 82 -4.37 -33.10 -7.05
CA SER A 82 -4.45 -32.17 -8.19
C SER A 82 -3.41 -31.04 -8.10
N ILE A 83 -3.14 -30.53 -6.88
CA ILE A 83 -2.08 -29.55 -6.63
C ILE A 83 -0.71 -30.13 -7.00
N ASN A 84 -0.43 -31.38 -6.61
CA ASN A 84 0.84 -32.04 -6.96
C ASN A 84 0.97 -32.22 -8.47
N GLU A 85 -0.09 -32.67 -9.15
CA GLU A 85 -0.15 -32.77 -10.62
C GLU A 85 0.05 -31.41 -11.31
N TYR A 86 -0.58 -30.36 -10.79
CA TYR A 86 -0.38 -29.01 -11.32
C TYR A 86 1.06 -28.54 -11.17
N ASN A 87 1.69 -28.82 -10.01
CA ASN A 87 3.07 -28.46 -9.75
C ASN A 87 4.07 -29.25 -10.63
N THR A 88 3.74 -30.47 -11.08
CA THR A 88 4.56 -31.24 -12.04
C THR A 88 4.38 -30.82 -13.49
N GLY A 89 3.43 -29.92 -13.78
CA GLY A 89 3.24 -29.32 -15.10
C GLY A 89 1.90 -29.65 -15.76
N GLN A 90 1.05 -30.46 -15.14
CA GLN A 90 -0.31 -30.71 -15.64
C GLN A 90 -1.12 -29.40 -15.56
N ARG A 91 -1.94 -29.14 -16.59
CA ARG A 91 -2.78 -27.94 -16.66
C ARG A 91 -4.24 -28.34 -16.80
N PHE A 92 -5.09 -27.69 -16.03
CA PHE A 92 -6.54 -27.89 -16.06
C PHE A 92 -7.16 -26.65 -16.69
N GLY A 93 -7.58 -26.74 -17.95
CA GLY A 93 -8.19 -25.60 -18.66
C GLY A 93 -7.22 -24.46 -19.01
N GLN A 94 -7.78 -23.26 -19.21
CA GLN A 94 -6.99 -22.09 -19.59
C GLN A 94 -6.39 -21.43 -18.35
N VAL A 95 -5.07 -21.57 -18.21
CA VAL A 95 -4.34 -21.03 -17.05
C VAL A 95 -4.37 -19.50 -17.08
N VAL A 96 -4.86 -18.92 -15.99
CA VAL A 96 -4.67 -17.51 -15.64
C VAL A 96 -3.61 -17.47 -14.56
N LYS A 97 -2.57 -16.65 -14.74
CA LYS A 97 -1.53 -16.42 -13.74
C LYS A 97 -1.19 -14.93 -13.74
N GLU A 98 -1.42 -14.29 -12.61
CA GLU A 98 -1.07 -12.88 -12.38
C GLU A 98 -0.15 -12.82 -11.18
N GLN A 99 0.96 -12.09 -11.31
CA GLN A 99 1.96 -11.93 -10.26
C GLN A 99 2.27 -10.45 -10.07
N PHE A 100 2.33 -10.01 -8.81
CA PHE A 100 2.71 -8.65 -8.46
C PHE A 100 3.51 -8.63 -7.16
N VAL A 101 4.25 -7.54 -6.96
CA VAL A 101 5.04 -7.32 -5.76
C VAL A 101 4.29 -6.36 -4.86
N VAL A 102 4.11 -6.76 -3.61
CA VAL A 102 3.60 -5.90 -2.54
C VAL A 102 4.81 -5.34 -1.81
N ASP A 103 4.98 -4.02 -1.85
CA ASP A 103 6.06 -3.30 -1.18
C ASP A 103 5.44 -2.16 -0.36
N MET A 104 5.39 -2.34 0.96
CA MET A 104 4.81 -1.37 1.90
C MET A 104 5.90 -0.55 2.62
N GLU A 105 7.18 -0.72 2.28
CA GLU A 105 8.26 0.06 2.91
C GLU A 105 8.19 1.55 2.55
N HIS A 106 7.65 1.86 1.36
CA HIS A 106 7.57 3.23 0.82
C HIS A 106 6.55 4.12 1.55
N LEU A 107 5.70 3.55 2.40
CA LEU A 107 4.71 4.28 3.21
C LEU A 107 5.37 5.12 4.33
N GLN A 108 6.67 4.98 4.57
CA GLN A 108 7.41 5.80 5.55
C GLN A 108 8.04 7.07 5.02
N ALA A 109 7.99 7.30 3.70
CA ALA A 109 8.44 8.57 3.17
C ALA A 109 7.41 9.63 3.57
N THR A 110 7.48 10.12 4.81
CA THR A 110 6.75 11.30 5.24
C THR A 110 7.05 12.36 4.19
N PRO A 111 6.02 12.93 3.53
CA PRO A 111 6.22 14.01 2.56
C PRO A 111 6.95 15.22 3.17
N GLU A 112 7.05 15.26 4.49
CA GLU A 112 7.68 16.30 5.31
C GLU A 112 9.21 16.22 5.38
N ALA A 113 9.85 15.08 5.07
CA ALA A 113 11.31 14.97 5.20
C ALA A 113 12.11 15.46 3.98
N GLU A 114 11.44 15.67 2.84
CA GLU A 114 11.92 16.57 1.79
C GLU A 114 11.17 17.90 1.91
N GLU A 115 11.30 18.58 3.05
CA GLU A 115 11.65 20.00 2.97
C GLU A 115 12.91 20.05 2.10
N ILE A 116 12.68 20.08 0.79
CA ILE A 116 13.59 20.72 -0.14
C ILE A 116 13.74 22.08 0.52
N LYS A 117 14.84 22.27 1.25
CA LYS A 117 15.28 23.58 1.68
C LYS A 117 15.02 24.44 0.48
N ASP A 118 14.07 25.35 0.61
CA ASP A 118 13.75 26.27 -0.45
C ASP A 118 15.08 26.96 -0.73
N ASP A 119 15.80 26.47 -1.74
CA ASP A 119 16.95 27.13 -2.34
C ASP A 119 16.40 28.35 -3.11
N ASP A 120 15.46 29.09 -2.50
CA ASP A 120 15.10 30.45 -2.80
C ASP A 120 16.33 31.36 -2.66
N ASP A 121 17.39 30.88 -2.00
CA ASP A 121 18.72 31.49 -1.99
C ASP A 121 19.46 31.37 -3.34
N ALA A 122 19.05 30.51 -4.28
CA ALA A 122 19.73 30.36 -5.57
C ALA A 122 19.45 31.52 -6.57
N PHE A 123 18.56 32.44 -6.24
CA PHE A 123 18.28 33.64 -7.04
C PHE A 123 18.16 34.91 -6.21
N LYS A 124 18.98 35.05 -5.16
CA LYS A 124 19.42 36.38 -4.76
C LYS A 124 20.25 36.93 -5.92
N TYR A 125 19.60 37.66 -6.83
CA TYR A 125 20.34 38.60 -7.64
C TYR A 125 20.94 39.56 -6.62
N ASP A 126 22.26 39.48 -6.44
CA ASP A 126 23.03 40.55 -5.81
C ASP A 126 22.74 41.80 -6.65
N ASP A 127 21.72 42.55 -6.23
CA ASP A 127 21.39 43.90 -6.72
C ASP A 127 22.32 44.92 -6.02
N ASP A 128 23.53 44.49 -5.69
CA ASP A 128 24.64 45.34 -5.26
C ASP A 128 25.31 45.92 -6.52
N ASP A 129 24.54 46.68 -7.30
CA ASP A 129 25.10 47.68 -8.21
C ASP A 129 25.15 48.99 -7.41
N ASP A 130 26.18 49.09 -6.57
CA ASP A 130 26.68 50.33 -5.98
C ASP A 130 26.97 51.40 -7.04
N ASP A 131 26.87 52.65 -6.57
CA ASP A 131 27.47 53.88 -7.07
C ASP A 131 26.82 54.61 -8.27
N ASP A 132 25.81 55.40 -7.91
CA ASP A 132 25.42 56.65 -8.56
C ASP A 132 26.56 57.70 -8.50
N ASP A 133 27.57 57.58 -9.35
CA ASP A 133 28.44 58.73 -9.68
C ASP A 133 27.94 59.40 -10.96
N ALA A 134 27.26 60.53 -10.77
CA ALA A 134 26.57 61.31 -11.80
C ALA A 134 27.54 62.21 -12.59
N THR A 135 28.52 61.62 -13.25
CA THR A 135 29.37 62.33 -14.22
C THR A 135 28.66 62.42 -15.57
N GLU A 136 28.73 63.58 -16.25
CA GLU A 136 28.15 63.81 -17.59
C GLU A 136 28.64 62.76 -18.60
N LYS A 137 27.84 61.72 -18.81
CA LYS A 137 28.14 60.61 -19.71
C LYS A 137 27.87 61.03 -21.16
N SER A 138 28.77 60.66 -22.06
CA SER A 138 28.62 60.91 -23.49
C SER A 138 27.40 60.15 -24.05
N GLU A 139 26.84 60.59 -25.18
CA GLU A 139 25.72 59.88 -25.84
C GLU A 139 26.05 58.40 -26.13
N GLN A 140 27.32 58.07 -26.40
CA GLN A 140 27.77 56.69 -26.60
C GLN A 140 27.67 55.84 -25.33
N ASP A 141 27.91 56.43 -24.15
CA ASP A 141 27.79 55.74 -22.87
C ASP A 141 26.33 55.47 -22.51
N LEU A 142 25.43 56.40 -22.85
CA LEU A 142 23.98 56.22 -22.70
C LEU A 142 23.46 55.06 -23.58
N GLU A 143 23.93 54.95 -24.83
CA GLU A 143 23.53 53.84 -25.71
C GLU A 143 24.03 52.49 -25.17
N LYS A 144 25.28 52.44 -24.68
CA LYS A 144 25.86 51.23 -24.07
C LYS A 144 25.12 50.84 -22.78
N ALA A 145 24.72 51.80 -21.97
CA ALA A 145 23.88 51.58 -20.79
C ALA A 145 22.50 51.01 -21.16
N ARG A 146 21.86 51.53 -22.21
CA ARG A 146 20.57 51.00 -22.70
C ARG A 146 20.70 49.55 -23.19
N LYS A 147 21.75 49.21 -23.95
CA LYS A 147 22.02 47.83 -24.39
C LYS A 147 22.25 46.88 -23.21
N ARG A 148 23.02 47.30 -22.19
CA ARG A 148 23.22 46.53 -20.95
C ARG A 148 21.92 46.32 -20.18
N MET A 149 21.09 47.36 -20.08
CA MET A 149 19.80 47.29 -19.39
C MET A 149 18.82 46.37 -20.13
N GLU A 150 18.77 46.42 -21.46
CA GLU A 150 17.94 45.55 -22.29
C GLU A 150 18.39 44.08 -22.17
N GLU A 151 19.71 43.83 -22.15
CA GLU A 151 20.26 42.49 -21.92
C GLU A 151 19.94 41.98 -20.51
N LYS A 152 20.08 42.82 -19.46
CA LYS A 152 19.70 42.49 -18.07
C LYS A 152 18.21 42.12 -18.00
N ARG A 153 17.34 42.87 -18.68
CA ARG A 153 15.90 42.56 -18.80
C ARG A 153 15.64 41.22 -19.49
N ARG A 154 16.32 40.93 -20.61
CA ARG A 154 16.16 39.66 -21.34
C ARG A 154 16.60 38.46 -20.49
N ARG A 155 17.73 38.58 -19.79
CA ARG A 155 18.23 37.54 -18.87
C ARG A 155 17.25 37.32 -17.71
N ALA A 156 16.73 38.39 -17.11
CA ALA A 156 15.73 38.31 -16.05
C ALA A 156 14.42 37.64 -16.51
N GLN A 157 13.96 37.92 -17.73
CA GLN A 157 12.77 37.26 -18.30
C GLN A 157 12.98 35.76 -18.52
N ILE A 158 14.13 35.36 -19.08
CA ILE A 158 14.47 33.94 -19.28
C ILE A 158 14.59 33.22 -17.93
N ALA A 159 15.24 33.82 -16.95
CA ALA A 159 15.36 33.24 -15.61
C ALA A 159 13.99 33.06 -14.94
N ARG A 160 13.11 34.06 -15.04
CA ARG A 160 11.72 33.97 -14.54
C ARG A 160 10.93 32.85 -15.23
N GLN A 161 11.10 32.66 -16.55
CA GLN A 161 10.44 31.57 -17.28
C GLN A 161 10.95 30.21 -16.83
N LYS A 162 12.28 30.03 -16.73
CA LYS A 162 12.90 28.79 -16.24
C LYS A 162 12.49 28.46 -14.80
N ALA A 163 12.44 29.46 -13.92
CA ALA A 163 11.99 29.28 -12.54
C ALA A 163 10.52 28.81 -12.46
N ARG A 164 9.63 29.40 -13.28
CA ARG A 164 8.22 28.97 -13.36
C ARG A 164 8.08 27.55 -13.89
N GLU A 165 8.85 27.18 -14.91
CA GLU A 165 8.85 25.82 -15.48
C GLU A 165 9.35 24.80 -14.46
N MET A 166 10.46 25.10 -13.78
CA MET A 166 10.97 24.24 -12.69
C MET A 166 9.95 24.06 -11.56
N ARG A 167 9.26 25.13 -11.15
CA ARG A 167 8.21 25.05 -10.12
C ARG A 167 7.05 24.15 -10.56
N ARG A 168 6.59 24.28 -11.81
CA ARG A 168 5.54 23.40 -12.37
C ARG A 168 5.99 21.95 -12.40
N LYS A 169 7.23 21.68 -12.82
CA LYS A 169 7.79 20.33 -12.85
C LYS A 169 7.88 19.72 -11.45
N ARG A 170 8.32 20.49 -10.45
CA ARG A 170 8.35 20.07 -9.04
C ARG A 170 6.95 19.79 -8.50
N GLU A 171 5.98 20.66 -8.77
CA GLU A 171 4.59 20.45 -8.34
C GLU A 171 3.98 19.20 -8.99
N GLN A 172 4.23 18.98 -10.29
CA GLN A 172 3.78 17.78 -10.98
C GLN A 172 4.44 16.52 -10.41
N GLN A 173 5.75 16.54 -10.17
CA GLN A 173 6.45 15.43 -9.52
C GLN A 173 5.92 15.18 -8.10
N ARG A 174 5.60 16.23 -7.34
CA ARG A 174 4.98 16.11 -6.01
C ARG A 174 3.58 15.50 -6.11
N LYS A 175 2.77 15.89 -7.09
CA LYS A 175 1.45 15.28 -7.34
C LYS A 175 1.56 13.82 -7.78
N GLU A 176 2.52 13.49 -8.64
CA GLU A 176 2.77 12.10 -9.07
C GLU A 176 3.30 11.24 -7.92
N ARG A 177 4.17 11.80 -7.06
CA ARG A 177 4.61 11.12 -5.84
C ARG A 177 3.46 10.96 -4.85
N ALA A 178 2.67 12.00 -4.62
CA ALA A 178 1.49 11.94 -3.75
C ALA A 178 0.43 10.96 -4.26
N ALA A 179 0.23 10.85 -5.58
CA ALA A 179 -0.66 9.87 -6.18
C ALA A 179 -0.11 8.43 -6.14
N LYS A 180 1.22 8.28 -6.07
CA LYS A 180 1.89 6.99 -5.83
C LYS A 180 1.96 6.62 -4.35
N ILE A 181 1.94 7.62 -3.47
CA ILE A 181 1.79 7.44 -2.02
C ILE A 181 0.35 7.02 -1.83
N ARG A 182 0.18 5.70 -1.87
CA ARG A 182 -1.05 5.02 -1.51
C ARG A 182 -1.46 5.47 -0.10
N GLU A 183 -2.76 5.66 0.13
CA GLU A 183 -3.24 5.92 1.49
C GLU A 183 -2.75 4.79 2.41
N GLU A 184 -1.99 5.17 3.44
CA GLU A 184 -1.40 4.24 4.37
C GLU A 184 -2.51 3.37 5.00
N GLY A 185 -2.33 2.05 5.00
CA GLY A 185 -3.24 1.11 5.64
C GLY A 185 -4.22 0.36 4.71
N GLU A 186 -4.25 0.66 3.41
CA GLU A 186 -5.10 -0.09 2.47
C GLU A 186 -4.46 -1.40 1.97
N PRO A 187 -5.20 -2.52 1.93
CA PRO A 187 -4.71 -3.80 1.41
C PRO A 187 -4.49 -3.75 -0.10
N VAL A 188 -3.40 -4.35 -0.61
CA VAL A 188 -3.17 -4.47 -2.05
C VAL A 188 -4.17 -5.44 -2.64
N GLN A 189 -5.00 -4.94 -3.56
CA GLN A 189 -6.06 -5.71 -4.19
C GLN A 189 -5.76 -5.95 -5.67
N LYS A 190 -6.09 -7.15 -6.14
CA LYS A 190 -6.03 -7.51 -7.55
C LYS A 190 -7.22 -8.39 -7.90
N THR A 191 -7.95 -7.99 -8.92
CA THR A 191 -9.11 -8.74 -9.43
C THR A 191 -8.75 -9.44 -10.73
N ILE A 192 -9.14 -10.70 -10.84
CA ILE A 192 -9.07 -11.49 -12.07
C ILE A 192 -10.45 -12.03 -12.42
N THR A 193 -10.69 -12.27 -13.69
CA THR A 193 -11.89 -12.99 -14.16
C THR A 193 -11.48 -14.41 -14.53
N ALA A 194 -12.10 -15.40 -13.88
CA ALA A 194 -11.88 -16.80 -14.17
C ALA A 194 -12.35 -17.13 -15.59
N LYS A 195 -11.47 -17.74 -16.40
CA LYS A 195 -11.82 -18.12 -17.78
C LYS A 195 -12.51 -19.47 -17.86
N THR A 196 -12.14 -20.36 -16.95
CA THR A 196 -12.68 -21.71 -16.80
C THR A 196 -12.98 -21.96 -15.34
N ASP A 197 -13.95 -22.83 -15.08
CA ASP A 197 -14.34 -23.27 -13.76
C ASP A 197 -13.26 -24.18 -13.13
N GLY A 198 -13.14 -24.11 -11.81
CA GLY A 198 -12.22 -24.96 -11.06
C GLY A 198 -11.65 -24.29 -9.81
N TRP A 199 -10.63 -24.91 -9.24
CA TRP A 199 -9.97 -24.39 -8.06
C TRP A 199 -8.89 -23.38 -8.46
N TYR A 200 -8.87 -22.21 -7.82
CA TYR A 200 -7.83 -21.19 -7.97
C TYR A 200 -7.06 -21.09 -6.66
N ARG A 201 -5.78 -20.72 -6.75
CA ARG A 201 -4.95 -20.41 -5.58
C ARG A 201 -4.44 -18.99 -5.59
N ALA A 202 -4.53 -18.35 -4.44
CA ALA A 202 -3.93 -17.07 -4.11
C ALA A 202 -2.75 -17.34 -3.18
N CYS A 203 -1.53 -17.10 -3.63
CA CYS A 203 -0.33 -17.41 -2.88
C CYS A 203 0.47 -16.15 -2.55
N ILE A 204 1.04 -16.14 -1.35
CA ILE A 204 2.01 -15.15 -0.90
C ILE A 204 3.34 -15.84 -0.66
N MET A 205 4.39 -15.28 -1.21
CA MET A 205 5.77 -15.75 -1.05
C MET A 205 6.57 -14.71 -0.30
N GLY A 206 7.13 -15.13 0.83
CA GLY A 206 8.09 -14.33 1.59
C GLY A 206 9.37 -14.12 0.78
N SER A 207 9.99 -12.96 0.94
CA SER A 207 11.30 -12.65 0.40
C SER A 207 12.38 -13.42 1.20
N TRP A 208 13.46 -12.76 1.60
CA TRP A 208 14.51 -13.31 2.46
C TRP A 208 14.11 -13.41 3.93
N PHE A 209 13.00 -12.76 4.31
CA PHE A 209 12.58 -12.62 5.70
C PHE A 209 11.21 -13.25 5.94
N GLN A 210 10.95 -13.60 7.19
CA GLN A 210 9.63 -14.03 7.63
C GLN A 210 8.70 -12.82 7.64
N ILE A 211 7.48 -13.01 7.15
CA ILE A 211 6.44 -11.98 7.13
C ILE A 211 5.15 -12.55 7.72
N ALA A 212 4.36 -11.70 8.38
CA ALA A 212 2.97 -11.98 8.67
C ALA A 212 2.11 -11.13 7.74
N ALA A 213 1.11 -11.73 7.12
CA ALA A 213 0.22 -11.05 6.20
C ALA A 213 -1.23 -11.47 6.43
N GLU A 214 -2.14 -10.52 6.23
CA GLU A 214 -3.54 -10.80 6.00
C GLU A 214 -3.75 -11.11 4.53
N LEU A 215 -4.30 -12.28 4.26
CA LEU A 215 -4.60 -12.75 2.92
C LEU A 215 -6.09 -13.09 2.87
N GLU A 216 -6.76 -12.55 1.87
CA GLU A 216 -8.20 -12.72 1.67
C GLU A 216 -8.49 -12.88 0.18
N MET A 217 -9.40 -13.79 -0.17
CA MET A 217 -9.87 -13.99 -1.53
C MET A 217 -11.39 -13.94 -1.55
N ARG A 218 -11.94 -13.12 -2.45
CA ARG A 218 -13.36 -12.75 -2.49
C ARG A 218 -13.94 -13.00 -3.87
N LYS A 219 -15.09 -13.67 -3.92
CA LYS A 219 -15.83 -14.01 -5.14
C LYS A 219 -16.96 -13.02 -5.40
N ALA A 220 -17.16 -12.66 -6.67
CA ALA A 220 -18.22 -11.74 -7.05
C ALA A 220 -19.62 -12.32 -6.81
N SER A 221 -19.82 -13.63 -6.98
CA SER A 221 -21.13 -14.25 -6.73
C SER A 221 -21.53 -14.18 -5.26
N ASP A 222 -20.57 -14.44 -4.37
CA ASP A 222 -20.81 -14.44 -2.92
C ASP A 222 -21.08 -13.05 -2.37
N LEU A 223 -20.45 -12.00 -2.92
CA LEU A 223 -20.43 -10.64 -2.35
C LEU A 223 -21.29 -9.62 -3.09
N GLY A 224 -22.12 -10.05 -4.03
CA GLY A 224 -23.05 -9.15 -4.74
C GLY A 224 -22.40 -8.36 -5.90
N GLY A 225 -21.27 -8.83 -6.43
CA GLY A 225 -20.67 -8.32 -7.66
C GLY A 225 -19.37 -7.53 -7.47
N ILE A 226 -19.08 -6.70 -8.47
CA ILE A 226 -17.88 -5.85 -8.55
C ILE A 226 -18.30 -4.41 -8.27
N ASP A 227 -17.51 -3.73 -7.45
CA ASP A 227 -17.64 -2.32 -7.16
C ASP A 227 -17.26 -1.47 -8.38
N GLY A 228 -18.17 -0.60 -8.81
CA GLY A 228 -17.98 0.23 -10.00
C GLY A 228 -16.86 1.27 -9.85
N GLU A 229 -16.53 1.67 -8.62
CA GLU A 229 -15.50 2.67 -8.34
C GLU A 229 -14.10 2.06 -8.32
N THR A 230 -13.92 0.92 -7.64
CA THR A 230 -12.62 0.29 -7.45
C THR A 230 -12.29 -0.75 -8.51
N GLY A 231 -13.31 -1.31 -9.17
CA GLY A 231 -13.16 -2.47 -10.06
C GLY A 231 -12.84 -3.76 -9.31
N HIS A 232 -12.98 -3.77 -7.99
CA HIS A 232 -12.76 -4.91 -7.11
C HIS A 232 -14.09 -5.49 -6.63
N VAL A 233 -14.11 -6.76 -6.25
CA VAL A 233 -15.27 -7.38 -5.60
C VAL A 233 -15.59 -6.61 -4.31
N PHE A 234 -16.86 -6.53 -3.90
CA PHE A 234 -17.24 -5.86 -2.64
C PHE A 234 -16.59 -6.52 -1.41
N THR A 235 -16.29 -5.76 -0.37
CA THR A 235 -15.82 -6.32 0.90
C THR A 235 -16.98 -6.94 1.66
N TYR A 236 -16.72 -7.89 2.56
CA TYR A 236 -17.76 -8.45 3.43
C TYR A 236 -18.49 -7.36 4.22
N GLU A 237 -17.77 -6.34 4.70
CA GLU A 237 -18.37 -5.19 5.39
C GLU A 237 -19.32 -4.41 4.49
N LYS A 238 -18.94 -4.15 3.23
CA LYS A 238 -19.77 -3.41 2.27
C LYS A 238 -21.00 -4.21 1.86
N GLN A 239 -20.87 -5.53 1.70
CA GLN A 239 -22.01 -6.40 1.45
C GLN A 239 -22.97 -6.43 2.65
N LEU A 240 -22.44 -6.56 3.87
CA LEU A 240 -23.24 -6.54 5.09
C LEU A 240 -24.05 -5.25 5.20
N PHE A 241 -23.42 -4.12 4.89
CA PHE A 241 -24.07 -2.82 4.87
C PHE A 241 -25.20 -2.77 3.82
N GLN A 242 -24.96 -3.24 2.59
CA GLN A 242 -25.98 -3.28 1.54
C GLN A 242 -27.17 -4.17 1.92
N LEU A 243 -26.89 -5.33 2.50
CA LEU A 243 -27.93 -6.27 2.94
C LEU A 243 -28.74 -5.69 4.11
N GLU A 244 -28.10 -5.02 5.06
CA GLU A 244 -28.79 -4.34 6.15
C GLU A 244 -29.65 -3.17 5.66
N GLU A 245 -29.19 -2.42 4.66
CA GLU A 245 -29.98 -1.37 3.99
C GLU A 245 -31.20 -1.96 3.28
N GLN A 246 -31.05 -3.10 2.58
CA GLN A 246 -32.16 -3.83 1.96
C GLN A 246 -33.18 -4.31 3.00
N LEU A 247 -32.74 -4.87 4.12
CA LEU A 247 -33.64 -5.34 5.18
C LEU A 247 -34.43 -4.19 5.83
N LEU A 248 -33.82 -3.02 6.02
CA LEU A 248 -34.55 -1.83 6.47
C LEU A 248 -35.62 -1.39 5.46
N ASP A 249 -35.35 -1.60 4.18
CA ASP A 249 -36.25 -1.25 3.10
C ASP A 249 -37.43 -2.22 3.00
N GLU A 250 -37.19 -3.50 3.22
CA GLU A 250 -38.24 -4.52 3.30
C GLU A 250 -39.14 -4.38 4.53
N ASP A 251 -38.55 -4.21 5.73
CA ASP A 251 -39.33 -4.01 6.96
C ASP A 251 -40.28 -2.81 6.81
N SER A 252 -39.84 -1.77 6.09
CA SER A 252 -40.65 -0.58 5.86
C SER A 252 -41.83 -0.74 4.91
N ALA A 253 -41.80 -1.73 4.01
CA ALA A 253 -42.92 -2.02 3.13
C ALA A 253 -44.00 -2.85 3.84
N SER A 254 -43.72 -3.37 5.04
CA SER A 254 -44.61 -4.29 5.77
C SER A 254 -45.42 -3.65 6.91
N ASP A 255 -45.12 -2.39 7.28
CA ASP A 255 -45.77 -1.64 8.37
C ASP A 255 -46.83 -0.62 7.86
N GLU A 256 -47.61 -1.00 6.83
CA GLU A 256 -48.60 -0.11 6.17
C GLU A 256 -49.87 0.24 6.97
N GLU A 257 -50.04 -0.17 8.24
CA GLU A 257 -51.28 0.10 8.98
C GLU A 257 -51.06 0.69 10.39
N GLY A 258 -50.91 2.02 10.48
CA GLY A 258 -51.56 2.79 11.55
C GLY A 258 -50.74 3.67 12.49
N ILE A 259 -49.50 4.08 12.16
CA ILE A 259 -48.70 5.00 13.02
C ILE A 259 -48.20 6.20 12.20
N ASP A 260 -48.12 7.40 12.81
CA ASP A 260 -47.74 8.68 12.17
C ASP A 260 -46.43 8.60 11.32
N GLU A 261 -46.60 8.39 10.02
CA GLU A 261 -45.56 8.17 8.99
C GLU A 261 -44.38 9.17 9.04
N LYS A 262 -44.68 10.43 9.36
CA LYS A 262 -43.73 11.56 9.23
C LYS A 262 -42.60 11.54 10.27
N ASP A 263 -42.88 11.09 11.49
CA ASP A 263 -41.86 11.04 12.55
C ASP A 263 -41.01 9.75 12.43
N PHE A 264 -41.59 8.69 11.87
CA PHE A 264 -40.86 7.46 11.52
C PHE A 264 -39.91 7.67 10.34
N GLU A 265 -40.34 8.39 9.30
CA GLU A 265 -39.50 8.68 8.13
C GLU A 265 -38.24 9.49 8.51
N LYS A 266 -38.40 10.53 9.34
CA LYS A 266 -37.26 11.32 9.86
C LYS A 266 -36.32 10.48 10.73
N THR A 267 -36.88 9.67 11.62
CA THR A 267 -36.08 8.79 12.49
C THR A 267 -35.29 7.78 11.65
N ARG A 268 -35.89 7.25 10.59
CA ARG A 268 -35.25 6.33 9.65
C ARG A 268 -34.15 6.98 8.84
N GLU A 269 -34.37 8.19 8.32
CA GLU A 269 -33.33 8.94 7.62
C GLU A 269 -32.13 9.21 8.55
N MET A 270 -32.39 9.60 9.80
CA MET A 270 -31.34 9.74 10.81
C MET A 270 -30.62 8.42 11.07
N LEU A 271 -31.34 7.30 11.16
CA LEU A 271 -30.77 5.98 11.41
C LEU A 271 -29.90 5.50 10.24
N ARG A 272 -30.34 5.68 8.99
CA ARG A 272 -29.51 5.44 7.79
C ARG A 272 -28.24 6.29 7.80
N ARG A 273 -28.36 7.58 8.13
CA ARG A 273 -27.20 8.48 8.23
C ARG A 273 -26.23 8.05 9.31
N LEU A 274 -26.71 7.72 10.50
CA LEU A 274 -25.88 7.23 11.61
C LEU A 274 -25.15 5.94 11.22
N ARG A 275 -25.80 5.01 10.52
CA ARG A 275 -25.17 3.77 10.05
C ARG A 275 -24.09 4.02 9.00
N ARG A 276 -24.34 4.90 8.02
CA ARG A 276 -23.32 5.31 7.04
C ARG A 276 -22.11 5.92 7.75
N LEU A 277 -22.33 6.81 8.72
CA LEU A 277 -21.25 7.38 9.53
C LEU A 277 -20.54 6.31 10.36
N LEU A 278 -21.25 5.36 10.97
CA LEU A 278 -20.66 4.29 11.76
C LEU A 278 -19.80 3.36 10.91
N SER A 279 -20.28 2.99 9.72
CA SER A 279 -19.54 2.16 8.77
C SER A 279 -18.28 2.86 8.26
N ASP A 280 -18.39 4.16 7.94
CA ASP A 280 -17.24 4.99 7.56
C ASP A 280 -16.23 5.14 8.72
N ILE A 281 -16.72 5.32 9.95
CA ILE A 281 -15.87 5.34 11.14
C ILE A 281 -15.19 3.98 11.35
N GLN A 282 -15.91 2.87 11.19
CA GLN A 282 -15.36 1.52 11.36
C GLN A 282 -14.27 1.22 10.32
N SER A 283 -14.54 1.52 9.05
CA SER A 283 -13.57 1.32 7.96
C SER A 283 -12.34 2.21 8.18
N LYS A 284 -12.53 3.48 8.56
CA LYS A 284 -11.44 4.39 8.93
C LYS A 284 -10.68 3.89 10.15
N GLN A 285 -11.34 3.36 11.17
CA GLN A 285 -10.66 2.78 12.34
C GLN A 285 -9.82 1.56 11.97
N MET A 286 -10.30 0.70 11.06
CA MET A 286 -9.52 -0.44 10.56
C MET A 286 -8.30 0.04 9.78
N GLN A 287 -8.48 1.02 8.88
CA GLN A 287 -7.39 1.66 8.14
C GLN A 287 -6.35 2.30 9.07
N GLU A 288 -6.80 2.99 10.12
CA GLU A 288 -5.94 3.59 11.15
C GLU A 288 -5.16 2.55 11.95
N ARG A 289 -5.80 1.42 12.31
CA ARG A 289 -5.10 0.30 12.97
C ARG A 289 -4.01 -0.29 12.09
N HIS A 290 -4.33 -0.53 10.82
CA HIS A 290 -3.37 -1.00 9.81
C HIS A 290 -2.19 -0.03 9.67
N ARG A 291 -2.49 1.27 9.56
CA ARG A 291 -1.49 2.33 9.49
C ARG A 291 -0.58 2.33 10.72
N LEU A 292 -1.14 2.35 11.92
CA LEU A 292 -0.37 2.33 13.17
C LEU A 292 0.51 1.08 13.29
N LEU A 293 0.02 -0.06 12.83
CA LEU A 293 0.74 -1.33 12.87
C LEU A 293 1.94 -1.33 11.89
N VAL A 294 1.75 -0.82 10.67
CA VAL A 294 2.84 -0.63 9.68
C VAL A 294 3.89 0.37 10.19
N HIS A 295 3.46 1.48 10.79
CA HIS A 295 4.39 2.45 11.39
C HIS A 295 5.16 1.86 12.55
N LYS A 296 4.48 1.14 13.45
CA LYS A 296 5.14 0.50 14.59
C LYS A 296 6.19 -0.50 14.13
N THR A 297 5.79 -1.43 13.26
CA THR A 297 6.69 -2.49 12.76
C THR A 297 7.89 -1.89 12.05
N THR A 298 7.70 -0.88 11.21
CA THR A 298 8.84 -0.35 10.48
C THR A 298 9.69 0.63 11.27
N ASN A 299 9.14 1.36 12.24
CA ASN A 299 9.94 2.15 13.15
C ASN A 299 10.87 1.24 13.99
N GLU A 300 10.33 0.12 14.50
CA GLU A 300 11.13 -0.91 15.18
C GLU A 300 12.25 -1.47 14.28
N HIS A 301 11.95 -1.70 12.99
CA HIS A 301 12.94 -2.21 12.03
C HIS A 301 14.00 -1.19 11.59
N SER A 302 13.62 0.07 11.40
CA SER A 302 14.55 1.15 11.08
C SER A 302 15.57 1.34 12.20
N HIS A 303 15.11 1.30 13.46
CA HIS A 303 15.99 1.35 14.62
C HIS A 303 16.95 0.14 14.66
N ALA A 304 16.45 -1.07 14.42
CA ALA A 304 17.30 -2.27 14.40
C ALA A 304 18.37 -2.26 13.30
N ARG A 305 18.03 -1.84 12.05
CA ARG A 305 19.00 -1.72 10.95
C ARG A 305 20.07 -0.69 11.25
N MET A 306 19.70 0.46 11.81
CA MET A 306 20.64 1.52 12.20
C MET A 306 21.62 1.04 13.29
N VAL A 307 21.12 0.28 14.28
CA VAL A 307 21.96 -0.27 15.35
C VAL A 307 22.89 -1.37 14.83
N MET A 308 22.42 -2.27 13.96
CA MET A 308 23.27 -3.33 13.39
C MET A 308 24.38 -2.76 12.49
N GLY A 309 24.07 -1.70 11.72
CA GLY A 309 25.06 -1.00 10.90
C GLY A 309 26.17 -0.36 11.74
N SER A 310 25.81 0.34 12.82
CA SER A 310 26.79 0.98 13.71
C SER A 310 27.61 -0.04 14.50
N LEU A 311 27.00 -1.16 14.91
CA LEU A 311 27.70 -2.26 15.57
C LEU A 311 28.72 -2.92 14.63
N PHE A 312 28.33 -3.22 13.39
CA PHE A 312 29.25 -3.80 12.40
C PHE A 312 30.43 -2.86 12.12
N GLN A 313 30.17 -1.56 11.97
CA GLN A 313 31.21 -0.56 11.77
C GLN A 313 32.19 -0.52 12.95
N THR A 314 31.68 -0.60 14.18
CA THR A 314 32.51 -0.64 15.39
C THR A 314 33.37 -1.90 15.45
N VAL A 315 32.80 -3.07 15.15
CA VAL A 315 33.55 -4.34 15.08
C VAL A 315 34.63 -4.28 14.00
N LEU A 316 34.34 -3.69 12.84
CA LEU A 316 35.31 -3.53 11.76
C LEU A 316 36.46 -2.61 12.18
N PHE A 317 36.19 -1.51 12.88
CA PHE A 317 37.25 -0.65 13.43
C PHE A 317 38.12 -1.36 14.48
N ILE A 318 37.52 -2.17 15.35
CA ILE A 318 38.27 -3.00 16.31
C ILE A 318 39.16 -4.02 15.57
N ALA A 319 38.64 -4.64 14.51
CA ALA A 319 39.40 -5.60 13.71
C ALA A 319 40.58 -4.94 12.98
N VAL A 320 40.37 -3.77 12.37
CA VAL A 320 41.42 -3.01 11.68
C VAL A 320 42.50 -2.54 12.66
N THR A 321 42.12 -2.02 13.83
CA THR A 321 43.09 -1.59 14.85
C THR A 321 43.86 -2.77 15.43
N ALA A 322 43.21 -3.91 15.68
CA ALA A 322 43.88 -5.14 16.09
C ALA A 322 44.87 -5.66 15.02
N PHE A 323 44.48 -5.60 13.74
CA PHE A 323 45.35 -5.95 12.63
C PHE A 323 46.57 -5.02 12.54
N GLN A 324 46.38 -3.71 12.69
CA GLN A 324 47.48 -2.75 12.74
C GLN A 324 48.45 -3.07 13.89
N VAL A 325 47.95 -3.28 15.10
CA VAL A 325 48.80 -3.66 16.26
C VAL A 325 49.55 -4.97 16.01
N TYR A 326 48.89 -5.98 15.43
CA TYR A 326 49.51 -7.24 15.07
C TYR A 326 50.66 -7.07 14.06
N THR A 327 50.44 -6.28 13.00
CA THR A 327 51.47 -6.02 11.97
C THR A 327 52.68 -5.29 12.52
N ILE A 328 52.48 -4.26 13.38
CA ILE A 328 53.58 -3.54 14.04
C ILE A 328 54.38 -4.48 14.93
N ARG A 329 53.71 -5.29 15.75
CA ARG A 329 54.37 -6.27 16.63
C ARG A 329 55.17 -7.30 15.81
N LYS A 330 54.60 -7.80 14.72
CA LYS A 330 55.27 -8.74 13.81
C LYS A 330 56.50 -8.11 13.17
N TRP A 331 56.41 -6.86 12.73
CA TRP A 331 57.52 -6.11 12.15
C TRP A 331 58.69 -5.95 13.14
N PHE A 332 58.42 -5.52 14.38
CA PHE A 332 59.44 -5.40 15.43
C PHE A 332 60.06 -6.75 15.84
N SER A 333 59.29 -7.84 15.82
CA SER A 333 59.84 -9.18 16.11
C SER A 333 60.72 -9.72 14.97
N GLY A 334 60.46 -9.33 13.73
CA GLY A 334 61.22 -9.76 12.56
C GLY A 334 62.52 -8.97 12.34
N SER A 335 62.65 -7.77 12.91
CA SER A 335 63.80 -6.88 12.74
C SER A 335 64.94 -7.12 13.75
N GLN A 336 65.05 -8.31 14.35
CA GLN A 336 66.18 -8.67 15.22
C GLN A 336 67.53 -8.84 14.47
N LEU A 337 67.57 -8.57 13.15
CA LEU A 337 68.80 -8.67 12.34
C LEU A 337 69.55 -7.34 12.12
N LEU A 338 69.09 -6.22 12.70
CA LEU A 338 69.81 -4.92 12.64
C LEU A 338 70.49 -4.52 13.95
N ALA A 339 70.58 -5.43 14.91
CA ALA A 339 71.45 -5.31 16.08
C ALA A 339 72.68 -6.20 15.91
N ARG A 340 73.55 -5.87 14.95
CA ARG A 340 74.95 -6.30 14.98
C ARG A 340 75.86 -5.28 14.32
#